data_AF-Q8S9K5-F1
#
_entry.id   AF-Q8S9K5-F1
#
_cell.length_a   1.000
_cell.length_b   1.000
_cell.length_c   1.000
_cell.angle_alpha   90.00
_cell.angle_beta   90.00
_cell.angle_gamma   90.00
#
_symmetry.space_group_name_H-M   'P 1'
#
loop_
_entity.id
_entity.type
_entity.pdbx_description
1 polymer ?
#
loop_
_entity_poly.entity_id
_entity_poly.type
_entity_poly.pdbx_seq_one_letter_code
_entity_poly.pdbx_strand_id
1 'polypeptide(L)' 'IIHRDIKTENVILDRNCVPKLCDFGFARKIHRGEPHMTMCGTDEFMAPEILFGMVYDEKVDVYSFGV' A
#
# COMPACT_ATOMS: atom_id res chain seq x y z
N ILE A 1 4.03 8.58 -4.47
CA ILE A 1 3.48 7.32 -5.02
C ILE A 1 3.22 6.46 -3.81
N ILE A 2 2.06 5.80 -3.77
CA ILE A 2 1.63 4.93 -2.68
C ILE A 2 1.39 3.55 -3.29
N HIS A 3 1.82 2.48 -2.62
CA HIS A 3 1.68 1.10 -3.08
C HIS A 3 0.27 0.55 -2.83
N ARG A 4 -0.26 0.74 -1.61
CA ARG A 4 -1.60 0.29 -1.16
C ARG A 4 -1.82 -1.23 -1.11
N ASP A 5 -0.75 -2.01 -1.18
CA ASP A 5 -0.79 -3.48 -1.04
C ASP A 5 0.58 -4.01 -0.60
N ILE A 6 1.16 -3.37 0.42
CA ILE A 6 2.39 -3.87 1.04
C ILE A 6 2.01 -5.05 1.92
N LYS A 7 2.57 -6.21 1.60
CA LYS A 7 2.39 -7.47 2.33
C LYS A 7 3.57 -8.38 2.05
N THR A 8 3.76 -9.39 2.89
CA THR A 8 4.86 -10.35 2.78
C THR A 8 4.89 -11.06 1.42
N GLU A 9 3.74 -11.37 0.84
CA GLU A 9 3.60 -11.96 -0.50
C GLU A 9 4.17 -11.10 -1.63
N ASN A 10 4.17 -9.77 -1.45
CA ASN A 10 4.64 -8.79 -2.43
C ASN A 10 6.09 -8.37 -2.18
N VAL A 11 6.81 -9.04 -1.27
CA VAL A 11 8.25 -8.83 -1.03
C VAL A 11 9.03 -10.03 -1.54
N ILE A 12 9.71 -9.86 -2.67
CA ILE A 12 10.56 -10.87 -3.28
C ILE A 12 12.03 -10.64 -2.92
N LEU A 13 12.84 -11.70 -2.97
CA LEU A 13 14.27 -11.62 -2.73
C LEU A 13 15.04 -11.75 -4.06
N ASP A 14 16.06 -10.92 -4.24
CA ASP A 14 17.00 -11.11 -5.34
C ASP A 14 18.09 -12.14 -5.00
N ARG A 15 19.05 -12.34 -5.91
CA ARG A 15 20.15 -13.32 -5.76
C ARG A 15 21.03 -13.07 -4.52
N ASN A 16 21.01 -11.86 -3.98
CA ASN A 16 21.79 -11.47 -2.80
C ASN A 16 20.92 -11.39 -1.54
N CYS A 17 19.71 -11.97 -1.57
CA CYS A 17 18.72 -11.87 -0.50
C CYS A 17 18.31 -10.43 -0.14
N VAL A 18 18.41 -9.49 -1.09
CA VAL A 18 17.94 -8.12 -0.88
C VAL A 18 16.43 -8.08 -1.17
N PRO A 19 15.60 -7.63 -0.20
CA PRO A 19 14.16 -7.53 -0.42
C PRO A 19 13.83 -6.46 -1.45
N LYS A 20 12.90 -6.79 -2.35
CA LYS A 20 12.35 -5.90 -3.37
C LYS A 20 10.84 -6.00 -3.35
N LEU A 21 10.20 -4.84 -3.39
CA LEU A 21 8.75 -4.76 -3.50
C LEU A 21 8.34 -5.08 -4.95
N CYS A 22 7.31 -5.89 -5.11
CA CYS A 22 6.70 -6.21 -6.39
C CYS A 22 5.18 -5.97 -6.35
N ASP A 23 4.52 -6.19 -7.49
CA ASP A 23 3.07 -6.00 -7.67
C ASP A 23 2.55 -4.58 -7.39
N PHE A 24 2.76 -3.69 -8.36
CA PHE A 24 2.30 -2.30 -8.31
C PHE A 24 0.87 -2.13 -8.87
N GLY A 25 0.06 -3.19 -8.92
CA GLY A 25 -1.30 -3.15 -9.50
C GLY A 25 -2.22 -2.14 -8.81
N PHE A 26 -2.01 -1.91 -7.50
CA PHE A 26 -2.72 -0.90 -6.72
C PHE A 26 -1.94 0.41 -6.55
N ALA A 27 -0.73 0.52 -7.09
CA ALA A 27 0.09 1.69 -6.87
C ALA A 27 -0.49 2.93 -7.58
N ARG A 28 -0.49 4.08 -6.88
CA ARG A 28 -1.00 5.34 -7.43
C ARG A 28 -0.18 6.54 -6.96
N LYS A 29 -0.03 7.54 -7.84
CA LYS A 29 0.47 8.86 -7.45
C LYS A 29 -0.72 9.66 -6.91
N ILE A 30 -0.62 10.10 -5.65
CA ILE A 30 -1.64 10.94 -5.03
C ILE A 30 -1.24 12.40 -5.18
N HIS A 31 -2.20 13.23 -5.56
CA HIS A 31 -2.08 14.68 -5.58
C HIS A 31 -2.86 15.28 -4.41
N ARG A 32 -2.30 16.33 -3.79
CA ARG A 32 -3.00 17.05 -2.71
C ARG A 32 -4.37 17.52 -3.21
N GLY A 33 -5.43 17.12 -2.51
CA GLY A 33 -6.80 17.50 -2.81
C GLY A 33 -7.56 16.58 -3.77
N GLU A 34 -7.03 15.41 -4.14
CA GLU A 34 -7.80 14.39 -4.85
C GLU A 34 -8.90 13.78 -3.95
N PRO A 35 -10.19 13.92 -4.29
CA PRO A 35 -11.29 13.46 -3.45
C PRO A 35 -11.68 12.00 -3.69
N HIS A 36 -11.17 11.36 -4.75
CA HIS A 36 -11.58 10.02 -5.17
C HIS A 36 -10.54 8.97 -4.79
N MET A 37 -10.82 8.28 -3.69
CA MET A 37 -9.99 7.23 -3.11
C MET A 37 -10.68 5.88 -3.29
N THR A 38 -9.93 4.88 -3.76
CA THR A 38 -10.46 3.53 -4.01
C THR A 38 -10.05 2.64 -2.86
N MET A 39 -11.02 1.97 -2.24
CA MET A 39 -10.76 0.89 -1.30
C MET A 39 -10.16 -0.28 -2.06
N CYS A 40 -8.91 -0.62 -1.77
CA CYS A 40 -8.16 -1.70 -2.39
C CYS A 40 -6.98 -2.12 -1.52
N GLY A 41 -6.47 -3.33 -1.77
CA GLY A 41 -5.41 -3.96 -0.99
C GLY A 41 -5.90 -5.25 -0.33
N THR A 42 -5.04 -5.85 0.49
CA THR A 42 -5.34 -7.07 1.25
C THR A 42 -5.86 -6.69 2.64
N ASP A 43 -7.05 -7.17 3.03
CA ASP A 43 -7.79 -6.74 4.22
C ASP A 43 -6.96 -6.77 5.52
N GLU A 44 -6.10 -7.77 5.71
CA GLU A 44 -5.29 -7.95 6.93
C GLU A 44 -4.16 -6.92 7.08
N PHE A 45 -3.70 -6.33 5.97
CA PHE A 45 -2.63 -5.34 5.94
C PHE A 45 -3.15 -3.92 5.77
N MET A 46 -4.46 -3.77 5.53
CA MET A 46 -5.08 -2.51 5.14
C MET A 46 -5.20 -1.55 6.33
N ALA A 47 -4.75 -0.31 6.13
CA ALA A 47 -4.92 0.75 7.12
C ALA A 47 -6.41 1.06 7.37
N PRO A 48 -6.80 1.42 8.59
CA PRO A 48 -8.21 1.66 8.94
C PRO A 48 -8.85 2.75 8.09
N GLU A 49 -8.13 3.80 7.73
CA GLU A 49 -8.62 4.86 6.85
C GLU A 49 -8.99 4.36 5.44
N ILE A 50 -8.33 3.33 4.92
CA ILE A 50 -8.73 2.70 3.65
C ILE A 50 -10.00 1.84 3.86
N LEU A 51 -10.04 1.04 4.95
CA LEU A 51 -11.19 0.19 5.29
C LEU A 51 -12.48 1.00 5.48
N PHE A 52 -12.37 2.21 6.05
CA PHE A 52 -13.50 3.12 6.25
C PHE A 52 -13.78 4.04 5.05
N GLY A 53 -13.06 3.89 3.94
CA GLY A 53 -13.24 4.72 2.74
C GLY A 53 -12.94 6.20 2.96
N MET A 54 -12.06 6.51 3.93
CA MET A 54 -11.64 7.86 4.24
C MET A 54 -10.59 8.34 3.24
N VAL A 55 -10.32 9.65 3.23
CA VAL A 55 -9.18 10.20 2.51
C VAL A 55 -7.91 9.72 3.20
N TYR A 56 -6.96 9.20 2.42
CA TYR A 56 -5.71 8.66 2.91
C TYR A 56 -4.50 9.18 2.13
N ASP A 57 -3.31 9.03 2.69
CA ASP A 57 -2.04 9.45 2.10
C ASP A 57 -1.01 8.32 2.21
N GLU A 58 0.29 8.61 2.03
CA GLU A 58 1.33 7.60 2.09
C GLU A 58 1.44 6.86 3.43
N LYS A 59 0.76 7.33 4.50
CA LYS A 59 0.77 6.67 5.80
C LYS A 59 0.13 5.29 5.79
N VAL A 60 -0.71 4.99 4.80
CA VAL A 60 -1.30 3.65 4.65
C VAL A 60 -0.24 2.58 4.38
N ASP A 61 0.83 2.93 3.65
CA ASP A 61 1.95 2.02 3.38
C ASP A 61 2.79 1.82 4.65
N VAL A 62 2.87 2.85 5.51
CA VAL A 62 3.56 2.76 6.81
C VAL A 62 2.81 1.85 7.77
N TYR A 63 1.48 1.92 7.78
CA TYR A 63 0.64 0.99 8.53
C TYR A 63 0.86 -0.45 8.05
N SER A 64 0.74 -0.67 6.73
CA SER A 64 0.90 -1.98 6.10
C SER A 64 2.28 -2.59 6.37
N PHE A 65 3.34 -1.77 6.44
CA PHE A 65 4.69 -2.20 6.79
C PHE A 65 4.84 -2.62 8.27
N GLY A 66 4.01 -2.07 9.15
CA GLY A 66 4.05 -2.37 10.59
C GLY A 66 3.25 -3.60 11.01
N VAL A 67 2.39 -4.13 10.13
CA VAL A 67 1.66 -5.39 10.31
C VAL A 67 2.58 -6.58 10.09
#